data_AF-A0A2V6TYI6-F1
#
_entry.id   AF-A0A2V6TYI6-F1
#
_cell.length_a   1.000
_cell.length_b   1.000
_cell.length_c   1.000
_cell.angle_alpha   90.00
_cell.angle_beta   90.00
_cell.angle_gamma   90.00
#
_symmetry.space_group_name_H-M   'P 1'
#
loop_
_entity.id
_entity.type
_entity.pdbx_description
1 polymer ?
#
loop_
_entity_poly.entity_id
_entity_poly.type
_entity_poly.pdbx_seq_one_letter_code
_entity_poly.pdbx_strand_id
1 'polypeptide(L)'
;WVGLLTSAWTERAEVVHVRGRGLSAIAMVTVGLSNRVAAGTTPVAAWAPSTINAIVVVDGAAEPAALVNAVMTVTEVKAALVAAAEIRCDDGSMASGTSTDAVVVAATGRGAPHRFGGPISDFGWVVARAARAALDPGIRRWLDAHP
;
A
#
# COMPACT_ATOMS: atom_id res chain seq x y z
N TRP A 1 -14.67 8.31 9.51
CA TRP A 1 -14.02 7.05 9.90
C TRP A 1 -13.64 6.30 8.65
N VAL A 2 -12.45 5.69 8.62
CA VAL A 2 -11.99 4.80 7.55
C VAL A 2 -11.76 3.44 8.18
N GLY A 3 -12.24 2.38 7.52
CA GLY A 3 -11.96 1.00 7.87
C GLY A 3 -11.82 0.18 6.60
N LEU A 4 -10.98 -0.85 6.64
CA LEU A 4 -10.77 -1.79 5.54
C LEU A 4 -11.05 -3.21 6.04
N LEU A 5 -11.70 -4.02 5.22
CA LEU A 5 -11.89 -5.44 5.49
C LEU A 5 -10.64 -6.22 5.07
N THR A 6 -10.16 -7.13 5.92
CA THR A 6 -8.97 -7.92 5.65
C THR A 6 -9.15 -9.36 6.09
N SER A 7 -8.60 -10.30 5.32
CA SER A 7 -8.48 -11.71 5.71
C SER A 7 -7.16 -12.03 6.41
N ALA A 8 -6.28 -11.03 6.57
CA ALA A 8 -5.07 -11.17 7.36
C ALA A 8 -5.36 -10.88 8.85
N TRP A 9 -4.67 -11.59 9.74
CA TRP A 9 -4.73 -11.36 11.19
C TRP A 9 -4.31 -9.92 11.52
N THR A 10 -5.20 -9.14 12.13
CA THR A 10 -4.98 -7.70 12.39
C THR A 10 -3.91 -7.48 13.46
N GLU A 11 -3.67 -8.46 14.32
CA GLU A 11 -2.56 -8.49 15.28
C GLU A 11 -1.20 -8.50 14.58
N ARG A 12 -1.17 -8.86 13.30
CA ARG A 12 0.02 -8.85 12.43
C ARG A 12 0.07 -7.63 11.51
N ALA A 13 -0.74 -6.60 11.76
CA ALA A 13 -0.64 -5.36 10.99
C ALA A 13 0.72 -4.69 11.23
N GLU A 14 1.34 -4.21 10.16
CA GLU A 14 2.53 -3.36 10.28
C GLU A 14 2.11 -1.91 10.45
N VAL A 15 2.66 -1.27 11.48
CA VAL A 15 2.38 0.14 11.79
C VAL A 15 3.69 0.90 11.85
N VAL A 16 3.89 1.81 10.90
CA VAL A 16 5.15 2.55 10.75
C VAL A 16 4.90 4.04 10.78
N HIS A 17 5.78 4.75 11.50
CA HIS A 17 5.81 6.21 11.53
C HIS A 17 7.02 6.72 10.75
N VAL A 18 6.79 7.66 9.84
CA VAL A 18 7.84 8.31 9.05
C VAL A 18 7.77 9.81 9.25
N ARG A 19 8.94 10.45 9.30
CA ARG A 19 9.07 11.91 9.23
C ARG A 19 10.03 12.27 8.09
N GLY A 20 9.71 13.33 7.36
CA GLY A 20 10.56 13.82 6.28
C GLY A 20 9.88 14.96 5.52
N ARG A 21 10.69 15.82 4.87
CA ARG A 21 10.19 16.97 4.09
C ARG A 21 9.22 17.88 4.86
N GLY A 22 9.41 18.01 6.18
CA GLY A 22 8.53 18.80 7.05
C GLY A 22 7.17 18.15 7.36
N LEU A 23 6.94 16.91 6.94
CA LEU A 23 5.70 16.16 7.17
C LEU A 23 5.96 14.95 8.09
N SER A 24 4.89 14.48 8.71
CA SER A 24 4.86 13.17 9.38
C SER A 24 3.74 12.31 8.83
N ALA A 25 3.99 11.01 8.68
CA ALA A 25 2.98 10.06 8.24
C ALA A 25 3.00 8.80 9.09
N ILE A 26 1.83 8.19 9.24
CA ILE A 26 1.66 6.84 9.77
C ILE A 26 1.10 5.97 8.65
N ALA A 27 1.71 4.80 8.44
CA ALA A 27 1.20 3.76 7.56
C ALA A 27 0.78 2.56 8.41
N MET A 28 -0.40 2.03 8.12
CA MET A 28 -0.94 0.80 8.69
C MET A 28 -1.25 -0.15 7.54
N VAL A 29 -0.62 -1.32 7.52
CA VAL A 29 -0.81 -2.27 6.43
C VAL A 29 -1.07 -3.68 6.94
N THR A 30 -1.92 -4.41 6.23
CA THR A 30 -2.08 -5.85 6.39
C THR A 30 -1.76 -6.53 5.06
N VAL A 31 -1.07 -7.67 5.13
CA VAL A 31 -0.57 -8.36 3.94
C VAL A 31 -1.03 -9.81 4.00
N GLY A 32 -1.82 -10.20 3.00
CA GLY A 32 -2.09 -11.59 2.64
C GLY A 32 -1.77 -11.79 1.16
N LEU A 33 -1.10 -12.88 0.81
CA LEU A 33 -0.67 -13.18 -0.56
C LEU A 33 -1.11 -14.57 -1.03
N SER A 34 -2.22 -15.11 -0.51
CA SER A 34 -2.70 -16.45 -0.89
C SER A 34 -3.47 -16.50 -2.22
N ASN A 35 -3.90 -15.36 -2.80
CA ASN A 35 -4.66 -15.31 -4.07
C ASN A 35 -4.00 -14.42 -5.16
N ARG A 36 -2.67 -14.43 -5.26
CA ARG A 36 -1.88 -13.51 -6.10
C ARG A 36 -2.46 -13.34 -7.52
N VAL A 37 -2.59 -12.08 -7.96
CA VAL A 37 -3.07 -11.73 -9.30
C VAL A 37 -2.16 -10.72 -9.98
N ALA A 38 -2.15 -10.77 -11.31
CA ALA A 38 -1.56 -9.79 -12.22
C ALA A 38 -2.69 -8.98 -12.86
N ALA A 39 -2.76 -7.69 -12.54
CA ALA A 39 -3.82 -6.80 -13.01
C ALA A 39 -3.85 -6.74 -14.55
N GLY A 40 -5.01 -7.02 -15.13
CA GLY A 40 -5.19 -7.05 -16.59
C GLY A 40 -4.61 -8.28 -17.31
N THR A 41 -4.03 -9.24 -16.58
CA THR A 41 -3.48 -10.50 -17.15
C THR A 41 -4.14 -11.73 -16.55
N THR A 42 -4.28 -11.80 -15.23
CA THR A 42 -5.00 -12.91 -14.57
C THR A 42 -6.48 -12.88 -15.00
N PRO A 43 -7.04 -14.01 -15.47
CA PRO A 43 -8.43 -14.07 -15.93
C PRO A 43 -9.41 -13.81 -14.79
N VAL A 44 -10.64 -13.43 -15.15
CA VAL A 44 -11.74 -13.30 -14.19
C VAL A 44 -12.00 -14.68 -13.56
N ALA A 45 -12.00 -14.72 -12.23
CA ALA A 45 -12.19 -15.95 -11.46
C ALA A 45 -13.11 -15.69 -10.25
N ALA A 46 -13.56 -16.77 -9.62
CA ALA A 46 -14.29 -16.68 -8.36
C ALA A 46 -13.39 -16.07 -7.27
N TRP A 47 -13.99 -15.28 -6.39
CA TRP A 47 -13.28 -14.62 -5.30
C TRP A 47 -12.67 -15.65 -4.33
N ALA A 48 -11.41 -15.40 -3.94
CA ALA A 48 -10.74 -16.09 -2.84
C ALA A 48 -10.27 -15.05 -1.81
N PRO A 49 -10.31 -15.34 -0.50
CA PRO A 49 -9.92 -14.37 0.52
C PRO A 49 -8.40 -14.20 0.62
N SER A 50 -7.90 -13.04 0.17
CA SER A 50 -6.56 -12.51 0.45
C SER A 50 -6.52 -11.05 0.04
N THR A 51 -5.82 -10.21 0.80
CA THR A 51 -5.68 -8.79 0.47
C THR A 51 -4.39 -8.16 1.00
N ILE A 52 -3.84 -7.22 0.23
CA ILE A 52 -2.90 -6.22 0.72
C ILE A 52 -3.68 -4.92 0.92
N ASN A 53 -3.84 -4.53 2.18
CA ASN A 53 -4.48 -3.27 2.54
C ASN A 53 -3.45 -2.27 3.06
N ALA A 54 -3.58 -1.01 2.67
CA ALA A 54 -2.75 0.07 3.17
C ALA A 54 -3.58 1.31 3.50
N ILE A 55 -3.44 1.80 4.74
CA ILE A 55 -3.91 3.12 5.14
C ILE A 55 -2.68 3.97 5.44
N VAL A 56 -2.54 5.11 4.75
CA VAL A 56 -1.50 6.11 5.03
C VAL A 56 -2.16 7.40 5.46
N VAL A 57 -1.88 7.86 6.68
CA VAL A 57 -2.37 9.14 7.21
C VAL A 57 -1.19 10.09 7.32
N VAL A 58 -1.30 11.25 6.69
CA VAL A 58 -0.26 12.29 6.66
C VAL A 58 -0.73 13.49 7.46
N ASP A 59 0.13 13.99 8.34
CA ASP A 59 -0.06 15.29 8.96
C ASP A 59 0.38 16.39 8.00
N GLY A 60 -0.59 16.89 7.22
CA GLY A 60 -0.39 17.84 6.14
C GLY A 60 -1.72 18.25 5.50
N ALA A 61 -1.70 19.27 4.65
CA ALA A 61 -2.85 19.73 3.88
C ALA A 61 -2.66 19.32 2.42
N ALA A 62 -3.43 18.33 1.95
CA ALA A 62 -3.37 17.86 0.57
C ALA A 62 -4.62 18.28 -0.19
N GLU A 63 -4.44 18.82 -1.39
CA GLU A 63 -5.56 19.03 -2.30
C GLU A 63 -6.13 17.68 -2.76
N PRO A 64 -7.41 17.61 -3.15
CA PRO A 64 -8.03 16.36 -3.62
C PRO A 64 -7.23 15.65 -4.74
N ALA A 65 -6.67 16.41 -5.68
CA ALA A 65 -5.83 15.86 -6.75
C ALA A 65 -4.53 15.23 -6.23
N ALA A 66 -3.92 15.83 -5.19
CA ALA A 66 -2.75 15.28 -4.55
C ALA A 66 -3.04 13.93 -3.88
N LEU A 67 -4.21 13.80 -3.23
CA LEU A 67 -4.63 12.53 -2.61
C LEU A 67 -4.83 11.43 -3.67
N VAL A 68 -5.42 11.75 -4.83
CA VAL A 68 -5.55 10.79 -5.95
C VAL A 68 -4.17 10.35 -6.45
N ASN A 69 -3.22 11.28 -6.63
CA ASN A 69 -1.84 10.93 -6.99
C ASN A 69 -1.15 10.07 -5.93
N ALA A 70 -1.42 10.34 -4.65
CA ALA A 70 -0.82 9.59 -3.56
C ALA A 70 -1.32 8.14 -3.52
N VAL A 71 -2.60 7.88 -3.85
CA VAL A 71 -3.12 6.51 -4.00
C VAL A 71 -2.39 5.75 -5.10
N MET A 72 -2.14 6.39 -6.25
CA MET A 72 -1.32 5.80 -7.32
C MET A 72 0.10 5.52 -6.84
N THR A 73 0.72 6.47 -6.12
CA THR A 73 2.07 6.32 -5.56
C THR A 73 2.18 5.12 -4.60
N VAL A 74 1.19 4.91 -3.72
CA VAL A 74 1.17 3.72 -2.85
C VAL A 74 1.02 2.44 -3.68
N THR A 75 0.21 2.48 -4.74
CA THR A 75 0.02 1.34 -5.65
C THR A 75 1.32 0.98 -6.39
N GLU A 76 2.08 1.98 -6.87
CA GLU A 76 3.41 1.78 -7.47
C GLU A 76 4.38 1.14 -6.47
N VAL A 77 4.43 1.65 -5.23
CA VAL A 77 5.28 1.07 -4.17
C VAL A 77 4.92 -0.39 -3.91
N LYS A 78 3.62 -0.69 -3.76
CA LYS A 78 3.12 -2.06 -3.54
C LYS A 78 3.54 -2.97 -4.69
N ALA A 79 3.21 -2.61 -5.93
CA ALA A 79 3.53 -3.42 -7.10
C ALA A 79 5.05 -3.64 -7.25
N ALA A 80 5.86 -2.60 -7.02
CA ALA A 80 7.31 -2.70 -7.08
C ALA A 80 7.89 -3.64 -6.00
N LEU A 81 7.33 -3.63 -4.78
CA LEU A 81 7.75 -4.55 -3.71
C LEU A 81 7.33 -5.99 -3.98
N VAL A 82 6.09 -6.20 -4.45
CA VAL A 82 5.60 -7.53 -4.85
C VAL A 82 6.48 -8.11 -5.96
N ALA A 83 6.83 -7.28 -6.95
CA ALA A 83 7.72 -7.68 -8.03
C ALA A 83 9.15 -7.96 -7.54
N ALA A 84 9.70 -7.11 -6.67
CA ALA A 84 11.04 -7.30 -6.11
C ALA A 84 11.16 -8.54 -5.22
N ALA A 85 10.06 -8.97 -4.61
CA ALA A 85 9.97 -10.23 -3.85
C ALA A 85 9.73 -11.46 -4.75
N GLU A 86 9.76 -11.29 -6.08
CA GLU A 86 9.55 -12.34 -7.09
C GLU A 86 8.23 -13.13 -6.93
N ILE A 87 7.20 -12.49 -6.37
CA ILE A 87 5.91 -13.13 -6.13
C ILE A 87 5.21 -13.41 -7.46
N ARG A 88 4.84 -14.68 -7.67
CA ARG A 88 4.18 -15.16 -8.90
C ARG A 88 2.72 -15.52 -8.67
N CYS A 89 1.91 -15.33 -9.71
CA CYS A 89 0.60 -15.94 -9.82
C CYS A 89 0.72 -17.44 -10.07
N ASP A 90 -0.38 -18.18 -9.99
CA ASP A 90 -0.39 -19.64 -10.19
C ASP A 90 -0.02 -20.05 -11.63
N ASP A 91 -0.17 -19.14 -12.61
CA ASP A 91 0.24 -19.32 -14.01
C ASP A 91 1.72 -18.93 -14.27
N GLY A 92 2.48 -18.56 -13.23
CA GLY A 92 3.88 -18.16 -13.32
C GLY A 92 4.13 -16.69 -13.71
N SER A 93 3.08 -15.92 -14.03
CA SER A 93 3.19 -14.48 -14.28
C SER A 93 3.60 -13.71 -13.02
N MET A 94 4.18 -12.52 -13.19
CA MET A 94 4.51 -11.64 -12.07
C MET A 94 3.24 -11.09 -11.45
N ALA A 95 3.07 -11.25 -10.13
CA ALA A 95 1.93 -10.68 -9.43
C ALA A 95 2.08 -9.16 -9.29
N SER A 96 0.96 -8.45 -9.36
CA SER A 96 0.86 -7.02 -9.03
C SER A 96 0.26 -6.77 -7.63
N GLY A 97 -0.32 -7.82 -7.04
CA GLY A 97 -1.03 -7.75 -5.76
C GLY A 97 -2.02 -8.91 -5.60
N THR A 98 -3.16 -8.64 -4.99
CA THR A 98 -4.27 -9.58 -4.78
C THR A 98 -5.52 -9.14 -5.51
N SER A 99 -6.53 -10.03 -5.56
CA SER A 99 -7.82 -9.70 -6.17
C SER A 99 -8.61 -8.59 -5.46
N THR A 100 -8.27 -8.24 -4.21
CA THR A 100 -9.06 -7.30 -3.39
C THR A 100 -8.21 -6.29 -2.61
N ASP A 101 -7.05 -5.91 -3.14
CA ASP A 101 -6.19 -4.89 -2.49
C ASP A 101 -6.94 -3.56 -2.30
N ALA A 102 -6.75 -2.91 -1.15
CA ALA A 102 -7.31 -1.59 -0.88
C ALA A 102 -6.24 -0.60 -0.40
N VAL A 103 -6.34 0.64 -0.89
CA VAL A 103 -5.45 1.74 -0.52
C VAL A 103 -6.28 2.94 -0.07
N VAL A 104 -5.94 3.51 1.08
CA VAL A 104 -6.47 4.77 1.56
C VAL A 104 -5.31 5.71 1.89
N VAL A 105 -5.39 6.94 1.39
CA VAL A 105 -4.52 8.04 1.81
C VAL A 105 -5.41 9.13 2.41
N ALA A 106 -5.09 9.54 3.63
CA ALA A 106 -5.77 10.61 4.34
C ALA A 106 -4.78 11.70 4.78
N ALA A 107 -5.26 12.93 4.86
CA ALA A 107 -4.48 14.07 5.31
C ALA A 107 -5.25 14.83 6.40
N THR A 108 -4.53 15.37 7.38
CA THR A 108 -5.15 16.12 8.51
C THR A 108 -5.73 17.47 8.09
N GLY A 109 -5.35 17.98 6.91
CA GLY A 109 -5.75 19.31 6.44
C GLY A 109 -4.94 20.45 7.05
N ARG A 110 -3.86 20.16 7.77
CA ARG A 110 -3.05 21.14 8.51
C ARG A 110 -1.79 21.55 7.75
N GLY A 111 -1.36 22.80 7.89
CA GLY A 111 -0.12 23.29 7.28
C GLY A 111 -0.32 23.83 5.86
N ALA A 112 0.78 23.94 5.11
CA ALA A 112 0.77 24.48 3.76
C ALA A 112 0.13 23.49 2.76
N PRO A 113 -0.62 23.97 1.75
CA PRO A 113 -1.28 23.11 0.79
C PRO A 113 -0.28 22.42 -0.16
N HIS A 114 -0.44 21.11 -0.33
CA HIS A 114 0.27 20.29 -1.29
C HIS A 114 -0.64 19.97 -2.49
N ARG A 115 -0.21 20.41 -3.67
CA ARG A 115 -0.94 20.24 -4.95
C ARG A 115 -0.68 18.89 -5.62
N PHE A 116 0.45 18.28 -5.31
CA PHE A 116 0.91 17.05 -5.93
C PHE A 116 1.17 15.99 -4.87
N GLY A 117 0.78 14.76 -5.17
CA GLY A 117 1.05 13.58 -4.34
C GLY A 117 1.80 12.48 -5.08
N GLY A 118 2.39 12.79 -6.23
CA GLY A 118 3.22 11.85 -6.99
C GLY A 118 4.57 11.58 -6.31
N PRO A 119 5.31 10.52 -6.71
CA PRO A 119 6.44 9.97 -5.95
C PRO A 119 7.59 10.94 -5.66
N ILE A 120 7.78 11.95 -6.50
CA ILE A 120 8.85 12.96 -6.38
C ILE A 120 8.42 14.22 -5.60
N SER A 121 7.12 14.43 -5.41
CA SER A 121 6.60 15.55 -4.60
C SER A 121 6.88 15.32 -3.12
N ASP A 122 6.98 16.39 -2.32
CA ASP A 122 7.24 16.25 -0.89
C ASP A 122 6.19 15.38 -0.18
N PHE A 123 4.90 15.61 -0.48
CA PHE A 123 3.80 14.83 0.06
C PHE A 123 3.84 13.37 -0.42
N GLY A 124 3.97 13.16 -1.73
CA GLY A 124 4.00 11.81 -2.31
C GLY A 124 5.22 11.00 -1.91
N TRP A 125 6.39 11.63 -1.74
CA TRP A 125 7.60 10.97 -1.27
C TRP A 125 7.45 10.47 0.17
N VAL A 126 6.84 11.26 1.06
CA VAL A 126 6.58 10.84 2.45
C VAL A 126 5.57 9.70 2.50
N VAL A 127 4.50 9.79 1.69
CA VAL A 127 3.52 8.70 1.53
C VAL A 127 4.19 7.42 1.02
N ALA A 128 4.99 7.52 -0.05
CA ALA A 128 5.70 6.40 -0.65
C ALA A 128 6.66 5.75 0.35
N ARG A 129 7.39 6.56 1.11
CA ARG A 129 8.33 6.09 2.13
C ARG A 129 7.61 5.37 3.27
N ALA A 130 6.50 5.92 3.76
CA ALA A 130 5.69 5.29 4.81
C ALA A 130 5.10 3.96 4.33
N ALA A 131 4.50 3.94 3.13
CA ALA A 131 3.97 2.73 2.52
C ALA A 131 5.05 1.67 2.32
N ARG A 132 6.22 2.03 1.77
CA ARG A 132 7.33 1.11 1.54
C ARG A 132 7.83 0.51 2.85
N ALA A 133 8.04 1.34 3.86
CA ALA A 133 8.56 0.92 5.15
C ALA A 133 7.61 -0.02 5.91
N ALA A 134 6.30 0.05 5.65
CA ALA A 134 5.31 -0.86 6.24
C ALA A 134 5.07 -2.11 5.39
N LEU A 135 4.99 -1.97 4.05
CA LEU A 135 4.70 -3.08 3.14
C LEU A 135 5.86 -4.07 3.03
N ASP A 136 7.10 -3.59 2.96
CA ASP A 136 8.29 -4.45 2.81
C ASP A 136 8.41 -5.50 3.93
N PRO A 137 8.38 -5.14 5.24
CA PRO A 137 8.37 -6.14 6.31
C PRO A 137 7.08 -6.97 6.33
N GLY A 138 5.94 -6.39 5.94
CA GLY A 138 4.67 -7.11 5.80
C GLY A 138 4.73 -8.28 4.82
N ILE A 139 5.32 -8.03 3.64
CA ILE A 139 5.54 -9.03 2.60
C ILE A 139 6.53 -10.08 3.08
N ARG A 140 7.69 -9.69 3.62
CA ARG A 140 8.69 -10.64 4.12
C ARG A 140 8.12 -11.58 5.18
N ARG A 141 7.43 -11.03 6.19
CA ARG A 141 6.80 -11.85 7.23
C ARG A 141 5.79 -12.85 6.67
N TRP A 142 5.00 -12.44 5.67
CA TRP A 142 4.04 -13.35 5.07
C TRP A 142 4.75 -14.52 4.39
N LEU A 143 5.83 -14.24 3.64
CA LEU A 143 6.66 -15.25 2.97
C LEU A 143 7.35 -16.18 3.98
N ASP A 144 7.94 -15.63 5.05
CA ASP A 144 8.60 -16.43 6.09
C ASP A 144 7.64 -17.39 6.80
N ALA A 145 6.35 -17.02 6.89
CA ALA A 145 5.30 -17.85 7.47
C ALA A 145 4.69 -18.87 6.48
N HIS A 146 4.97 -18.77 5.18
CA HIS A 146 4.42 -19.60 4.10
C HIS A 146 5.51 -19.90 3.05
N PRO A 147 6.48 -20.77 3.36
CA PRO A 147 7.60 -21.11 2.47
C PRO A 147 7.18 -21.87 1.21
#